data_AF-A0A1G3R1U4-F1
#
_entry.id   AF-A0A1G3R1U4-F1
#
_cell.length_a   1.000
_cell.length_b   1.000
_cell.length_c   1.000
_cell.angle_alpha   90.00
_cell.angle_beta   90.00
_cell.angle_gamma   90.00
#
_symmetry.space_group_name_H-M   'P 1'
#
loop_
_entity.id
_entity.type
_entity.pdbx_description
1 polymer ?
#
loop_
_entity_poly.entity_id
_entity_poly.type
_entity_poly.pdbx_seq_one_letter_code
_entity_poly.pdbx_strand_id
1 'polypeptide(L)'
;MTIGIDTTFLVQHDVKEAPLHEWARAYLAKSVFEKGHTPGLCPQVLSEYLHIITDPQRFEHPLDMGEALARTAAWWSLPGMRGVFPSQRSVALFLEWMGMYELGRKRVLDTMLAATYASNGYHCLLTTDRKGFALFDGITVLLPPEAGGTSRSRA
;
A
#
# COMPACT_ATOMS: atom_id res chain seq x y z
N MET A 1 -9.22 4.17 -12.60
CA MET A 1 -9.29 2.83 -11.96
C MET A 1 -9.19 2.98 -10.46
N THR A 2 -9.52 1.93 -9.71
CA THR A 2 -9.36 1.83 -8.25
C THR A 2 -7.96 1.30 -7.91
N ILE A 3 -7.29 1.91 -6.94
CA ILE A 3 -5.91 1.54 -6.54
C ILE A 3 -5.85 1.41 -5.02
N GLY A 4 -5.55 0.22 -4.52
CA GLY A 4 -5.28 0.01 -3.09
C GLY A 4 -3.91 0.54 -2.74
N ILE A 5 -3.75 1.10 -1.56
CA ILE A 5 -2.46 1.59 -1.05
C ILE A 5 -1.97 0.65 0.04
N ASP A 6 -0.73 0.18 -0.10
CA ASP A 6 -0.04 -0.59 0.92
C ASP A 6 0.75 0.31 1.89
N THR A 7 1.01 -0.22 3.10
CA THR A 7 1.77 0.45 4.14
C THR A 7 3.17 0.84 3.68
N THR A 8 3.84 -0.05 2.93
CA THR A 8 5.20 0.24 2.46
C THR A 8 5.24 1.46 1.55
N PHE A 9 4.19 1.70 0.76
CA PHE A 9 4.10 2.89 -0.07
C PHE A 9 3.89 4.16 0.77
N LEU A 10 3.00 4.13 1.77
CA LEU A 10 2.80 5.28 2.67
C LEU A 10 4.07 5.69 3.39
N VAL A 11 4.85 4.71 3.87
CA VAL A 11 6.13 4.97 4.53
C VAL A 11 7.11 5.66 3.57
N GLN A 12 7.23 5.18 2.33
CA GLN A 12 8.06 5.83 1.33
C GLN A 12 7.57 7.26 1.05
N HIS A 13 6.26 7.46 0.93
CA HIS A 13 5.68 8.78 0.68
C HIS A 13 5.95 9.79 1.82
N ASP A 14 5.86 9.36 3.08
CA ASP A 14 5.86 10.29 4.22
C ASP A 14 7.21 10.46 4.93
N VAL A 15 8.08 9.45 4.86
CA VAL A 15 9.39 9.49 5.49
C VAL A 15 10.41 10.02 4.47
N LYS A 16 10.98 11.19 4.75
CA LYS A 16 11.86 11.90 3.81
C LYS A 16 13.14 11.13 3.52
N GLU A 17 13.63 10.40 4.51
CA GLU A 17 14.83 9.57 4.47
C GLU A 17 14.61 8.26 3.69
N ALA A 18 13.35 7.92 3.37
CA ALA A 18 13.05 6.70 2.65
C ALA A 18 13.57 6.77 1.20
N PRO A 19 14.20 5.70 0.68
CA PRO A 19 14.94 5.74 -0.58
C PRO A 19 14.08 6.06 -1.80
N LEU A 20 12.77 5.84 -1.73
CA LEU A 20 11.82 6.08 -2.81
C LEU A 20 10.89 7.26 -2.52
N HIS A 21 11.26 8.16 -1.58
CA HIS A 21 10.43 9.29 -1.16
C HIS A 21 9.97 10.16 -2.33
N GLU A 22 10.92 10.66 -3.11
CA GLU A 22 10.63 11.53 -4.26
C GLU A 22 9.74 10.83 -5.30
N TRP A 23 9.99 9.54 -5.55
CA TRP A 23 9.15 8.76 -6.46
C TRP A 23 7.73 8.61 -5.91
N ALA A 24 7.57 8.20 -4.66
CA ALA A 24 6.26 7.93 -4.07
C ALA A 24 5.37 9.19 -4.08
N ARG A 25 5.95 10.35 -3.72
CA ARG A 25 5.27 11.64 -3.79
C ARG A 25 4.85 12.00 -5.21
N ALA A 26 5.79 11.91 -6.17
CA ALA A 26 5.49 12.22 -7.56
C ALA A 26 4.45 11.27 -8.17
N TYR A 27 4.52 9.98 -7.82
CA TYR A 27 3.60 8.97 -8.34
C TYR A 27 2.17 9.18 -7.84
N LEU A 28 2.00 9.43 -6.53
CA LEU A 28 0.67 9.68 -5.99
C LEU A 28 0.04 10.93 -6.61
N ALA A 29 0.78 12.03 -6.68
CA ALA A 29 0.27 13.27 -7.29
C ALA A 29 -0.07 13.08 -8.77
N LYS A 30 0.91 12.64 -9.58
CA LYS A 30 0.79 12.66 -11.05
C LYS A 30 0.11 11.44 -11.64
N SER A 31 0.37 10.26 -11.09
CA SER A 31 -0.09 8.99 -11.66
C SER A 31 -1.39 8.50 -11.03
N VAL A 32 -1.74 8.97 -9.84
CA VAL A 32 -3.01 8.62 -9.18
C VAL A 32 -4.00 9.77 -9.28
N PHE A 33 -3.71 10.92 -8.65
CA PHE A 33 -4.68 12.01 -8.56
C PHE A 33 -4.90 12.74 -9.88
N GLU A 34 -3.84 13.20 -10.57
CA GLU A 34 -3.99 13.93 -11.85
C GLU A 34 -4.65 13.07 -12.94
N LYS A 35 -4.48 11.74 -12.92
CA LYS A 35 -5.13 10.80 -13.84
C LYS A 35 -6.56 10.41 -13.42
N GLY A 36 -7.10 11.00 -12.35
CA GLY A 36 -8.45 10.74 -11.87
C GLY A 36 -8.66 9.29 -11.39
N HIS A 37 -7.61 8.63 -10.89
CA HIS A 37 -7.76 7.32 -10.25
C HIS A 37 -8.33 7.48 -8.84
N THR A 38 -8.94 6.41 -8.33
CA THR A 38 -9.58 6.39 -7.01
C THR A 38 -8.71 5.57 -6.05
N PRO A 39 -7.85 6.22 -5.24
CA PRO A 39 -7.08 5.52 -4.25
C PRO A 39 -7.97 5.04 -3.10
N GLY A 40 -7.68 3.84 -2.60
CA GLY A 40 -8.39 3.20 -1.51
C GLY A 40 -7.45 2.82 -0.37
N LEU A 41 -7.85 3.07 0.86
CA LEU A 41 -7.04 2.85 2.05
C LEU A 41 -7.77 1.96 3.05
N CYS A 42 -7.09 0.89 3.49
CA CYS A 42 -7.63 -0.01 4.51
C CYS A 42 -7.25 0.46 5.93
N PRO A 43 -8.11 0.28 6.95
CA PRO A 43 -7.74 0.54 8.35
C PRO A 43 -6.51 -0.25 8.82
N GLN A 44 -6.28 -1.45 8.27
CA GLN A 44 -5.07 -2.23 8.53
C GLN A 44 -3.81 -1.46 8.13
N VAL A 45 -3.82 -0.82 6.96
CA VAL A 45 -2.67 -0.04 6.44
C VAL A 45 -2.34 1.13 7.36
N LEU A 46 -3.36 1.82 7.88
CA LEU A 46 -3.17 2.89 8.85
C LEU A 46 -2.56 2.38 10.16
N SER A 47 -3.01 1.22 10.63
CA SER A 47 -2.53 0.61 11.88
C SER A 47 -1.07 0.17 11.75
N GLU A 48 -0.71 -0.44 10.63
CA GLU A 48 0.69 -0.81 10.32
C GLU A 48 1.57 0.42 10.09
N TYR A 49 1.05 1.46 9.43
CA TYR A 49 1.75 2.72 9.21
C TYR A 49 2.11 3.39 10.54
N LEU A 50 1.14 3.54 11.45
CA LEU A 50 1.37 4.04 12.81
C LEU A 50 2.44 3.23 13.54
N HIS A 51 2.35 1.90 13.48
CA HIS A 51 3.32 1.01 14.12
C HIS A 51 4.73 1.21 13.56
N ILE A 52 4.88 1.40 12.25
CA ILE A 52 6.18 1.53 11.60
C ILE A 52 6.80 2.90 11.89
N ILE A 53 6.10 4.00 11.62
CA ILE A 53 6.69 5.35 11.70
C ILE A 53 7.03 5.81 13.11
N THR A 54 6.52 5.11 14.13
CA THR A 54 6.81 5.35 15.55
C THR A 54 7.87 4.40 16.11
N ASP A 55 8.43 3.50 15.29
CA ASP A 55 9.40 2.50 15.72
C ASP A 55 10.84 3.09 15.76
N PRO A 56 11.44 3.28 16.96
CA PRO A 56 12.78 3.83 17.09
C PRO A 56 13.89 2.89 16.61
N GLN A 57 13.59 1.62 16.34
CA GLN A 57 14.55 0.69 15.76
C GLN A 57 14.63 0.81 14.24
N ARG A 58 13.62 1.43 13.61
CA ARG A 58 13.53 1.55 12.14
C ARG A 58 13.99 2.90 11.61
N PHE A 59 13.83 3.95 12.41
CA PHE A 59 14.12 5.32 12.00
C PHE A 59 15.07 5.98 13.00
N GLU A 60 16.01 6.78 12.48
CA GLU A 60 16.87 7.63 13.32
C GLU A 60 16.05 8.68 14.08
N HIS A 61 14.97 9.15 13.45
CA HIS A 61 14.02 10.11 14.00
C HIS A 61 12.58 9.59 13.81
N PRO A 62 12.13 8.62 14.63
CA PRO A 62 10.74 8.18 14.58
C PRO A 62 9.82 9.34 14.99
N LEU A 63 8.61 9.34 14.45
CA LEU A 63 7.59 10.30 14.88
C LEU A 63 7.11 9.96 16.29
N ASP A 64 6.77 10.99 17.06
CA ASP A 64 5.99 10.75 18.27
C ASP A 64 4.56 10.33 17.91
N MET A 65 3.86 9.75 18.89
CA MET A 65 2.52 9.21 18.66
C MET A 65 1.50 10.28 18.26
N GLY A 66 1.63 11.52 18.76
CA GLY A 66 0.74 12.62 18.41
C GLY A 66 0.91 13.04 16.95
N GLU A 67 2.14 13.20 16.50
CA GLU A 67 2.47 13.49 15.10
C GLU A 67 2.02 12.36 14.17
N ALA A 68 2.28 11.12 14.56
CA ALA A 68 1.89 9.92 13.80
C ALA A 68 0.37 9.82 13.64
N LEU A 69 -0.40 10.08 14.70
CA LEU A 69 -1.87 10.09 14.66
C LEU A 69 -2.40 11.22 13.77
N ALA A 70 -1.82 12.42 13.85
CA ALA A 70 -2.22 13.54 13.00
C ALA A 70 -2.01 13.22 11.50
N ARG A 71 -0.87 12.63 11.14
CA ARG A 71 -0.59 12.19 9.76
C ARG A 71 -1.54 11.09 9.30
N THR A 72 -1.79 10.11 10.16
CA THR A 72 -2.71 9.00 9.87
C THR A 72 -4.13 9.50 9.63
N ALA A 73 -4.61 10.44 10.44
CA ALA A 73 -5.91 11.09 10.25
C ALA A 73 -5.98 11.90 8.96
N ALA A 74 -4.88 12.58 8.58
CA ALA A 74 -4.78 13.31 7.33
C ALA A 74 -4.87 12.37 6.11
N TRP A 75 -4.20 11.21 6.15
CA TRP A 75 -4.34 10.19 5.10
C TRP A 75 -5.76 9.67 4.96
N TRP A 76 -6.39 9.34 6.08
CA TRP A 76 -7.75 8.82 6.09
C TRP A 76 -8.76 9.82 5.52
N SER A 77 -8.54 11.11 5.78
CA SER A 77 -9.45 12.20 5.38
C SER A 77 -9.02 12.88 4.08
N LEU A 78 -7.99 12.38 3.40
CA LEU A 78 -7.44 12.99 2.20
C LEU A 78 -8.52 13.05 1.10
N PRO A 79 -8.81 14.23 0.51
CA PRO A 79 -9.79 14.33 -0.55
C PRO A 79 -9.48 13.39 -1.72
N GLY A 80 -10.49 12.61 -2.14
CA GLY A 80 -10.34 11.61 -3.19
C GLY A 80 -9.90 10.22 -2.69
N MET A 81 -9.42 10.09 -1.45
CA MET A 81 -9.17 8.80 -0.81
C MET A 81 -10.50 8.13 -0.41
N ARG A 82 -10.59 6.82 -0.61
CA ARG A 82 -11.74 6.01 -0.18
C ARG A 82 -11.34 5.05 0.93
N GLY A 83 -12.09 5.04 2.03
CA GLY A 83 -11.97 3.98 3.03
C GLY A 83 -12.43 2.64 2.45
N VAL A 84 -11.58 1.63 2.52
CA VAL A 84 -11.86 0.26 2.07
C VAL A 84 -11.86 -0.64 3.30
N PHE A 85 -13.00 -1.26 3.60
CA PHE A 85 -13.17 -2.01 4.83
C PHE A 85 -13.21 -3.52 4.55
N PRO A 86 -12.69 -4.34 5.47
CA PRO A 86 -12.90 -5.77 5.41
C PRO A 86 -14.40 -6.07 5.57
N SER A 87 -14.87 -7.02 4.77
CA SER A 87 -16.23 -7.56 4.81
C SER A 87 -16.20 -9.07 5.10
N GLN A 88 -17.37 -9.69 5.28
CA GLN A 88 -17.46 -11.14 5.36
C GLN A 88 -16.83 -11.82 4.13
N ARG A 89 -17.01 -11.24 2.94
CA ARG A 89 -16.40 -11.73 1.70
C ARG A 89 -14.87 -11.62 1.74
N SER A 90 -14.34 -10.53 2.28
CA SER A 90 -12.89 -10.32 2.44
C SER A 90 -12.29 -11.40 3.34
N VAL A 91 -12.94 -11.71 4.45
CA VAL A 91 -12.49 -12.74 5.40
C VAL A 91 -12.56 -14.14 4.78
N ALA A 92 -13.65 -14.47 4.07
CA ALA A 92 -13.76 -15.75 3.39
C ALA A 92 -12.65 -15.95 2.35
N LEU A 93 -12.40 -14.94 1.51
CA LEU A 93 -11.35 -14.97 0.49
C LEU A 93 -9.95 -15.04 1.12
N PHE A 94 -9.72 -14.34 2.23
CA PHE A 94 -8.49 -14.43 2.99
C PHE A 94 -8.22 -15.87 3.47
N LEU A 95 -9.21 -16.51 4.10
CA LEU A 95 -9.05 -17.89 4.58
C LEU A 95 -8.85 -18.88 3.43
N GLU A 96 -9.58 -18.69 2.33
CA GLU A 96 -9.43 -19.47 1.10
C GLU A 96 -8.00 -19.36 0.54
N TRP A 97 -7.48 -18.15 0.35
CA TRP A 97 -6.13 -17.93 -0.17
C TRP A 97 -5.02 -18.43 0.77
N MET A 98 -5.19 -18.26 2.08
CA MET A 98 -4.25 -18.81 3.07
C MET A 98 -4.13 -20.34 2.95
N GLY A 99 -5.26 -21.04 2.75
CA GLY A 99 -5.28 -22.49 2.58
C GLY A 99 -4.81 -22.93 1.20
N MET A 100 -5.34 -22.31 0.14
CA MET A 100 -5.09 -22.67 -1.26
C MET A 100 -3.61 -22.51 -1.65
N TYR A 101 -2.96 -21.45 -1.18
CA TYR A 101 -1.55 -21.17 -1.47
C TYR A 101 -0.60 -21.64 -0.35
N GLU A 102 -1.10 -22.41 0.63
CA GLU A 102 -0.34 -22.97 1.76
C GLU A 102 0.53 -21.93 2.49
N LEU A 103 -0.05 -20.75 2.74
CA LEU A 103 0.71 -19.60 3.21
C LEU A 103 1.03 -19.67 4.70
N GLY A 104 2.28 -19.41 5.05
CA GLY A 104 2.73 -19.34 6.44
C GLY A 104 2.49 -17.99 7.12
N ARG A 105 2.79 -17.93 8.43
CA ARG A 105 2.58 -16.77 9.33
C ARG A 105 2.98 -15.41 8.76
N LYS A 106 4.04 -15.35 7.94
CA LYS A 106 4.60 -14.10 7.41
C LYS A 106 3.68 -13.43 6.38
N ARG A 107 2.69 -14.17 5.85
CA ARG A 107 1.80 -13.70 4.77
C ARG A 107 0.39 -13.41 5.26
N VAL A 108 0.12 -13.58 6.56
CA VAL A 108 -1.23 -13.39 7.13
C VAL A 108 -1.76 -11.98 6.87
N LEU A 109 -0.95 -10.96 7.18
CA LEU A 109 -1.35 -9.55 6.99
C LEU A 109 -1.47 -9.19 5.51
N ASP A 110 -0.49 -9.58 4.68
CA ASP A 110 -0.53 -9.35 3.23
C ASP A 110 -1.77 -9.98 2.59
N THR A 111 -2.10 -11.22 2.97
CA THR A 111 -3.24 -11.95 2.41
C THR A 111 -4.56 -11.31 2.82
N MET A 112 -4.69 -10.88 4.08
CA MET A 112 -5.88 -10.18 4.55
C MET A 112 -6.06 -8.84 3.82
N LEU A 113 -4.96 -8.10 3.61
CA LEU A 113 -4.97 -6.84 2.87
C LEU A 113 -5.37 -7.06 1.40
N ALA A 114 -4.71 -8.00 0.73
CA ALA A 114 -4.99 -8.36 -0.66
C ALA A 114 -6.45 -8.80 -0.83
N ALA A 115 -6.96 -9.65 0.05
CA ALA A 115 -8.34 -10.13 0.00
C ALA A 115 -9.34 -9.00 0.25
N THR A 116 -9.02 -8.07 1.16
CA THR A 116 -9.84 -6.88 1.41
C THR A 116 -9.93 -6.01 0.16
N TYR A 117 -8.82 -5.74 -0.52
CA TYR A 117 -8.83 -4.97 -1.75
C TYR A 117 -9.56 -5.69 -2.90
N ALA A 118 -9.20 -6.96 -3.17
CA ALA A 118 -9.79 -7.73 -4.25
C ALA A 118 -11.32 -7.87 -4.11
N SER A 119 -11.81 -8.18 -2.91
CA SER A 119 -13.25 -8.32 -2.65
C SER A 119 -14.04 -7.01 -2.76
N ASN A 120 -13.36 -5.86 -2.67
CA ASN A 120 -13.93 -4.53 -2.85
C ASN A 120 -13.67 -3.94 -4.26
N GLY A 121 -13.17 -4.74 -5.21
CA GLY A 121 -12.95 -4.29 -6.59
C GLY A 121 -11.68 -3.46 -6.80
N TYR A 122 -10.74 -3.49 -5.85
CA TYR A 122 -9.41 -2.90 -5.99
C TYR A 122 -8.44 -3.99 -6.47
N HIS A 123 -8.22 -4.03 -7.79
CA HIS A 123 -7.36 -5.02 -8.44
C HIS A 123 -5.96 -4.49 -8.76
N CYS A 124 -5.69 -3.21 -8.46
CA CYS A 124 -4.36 -2.63 -8.53
C CYS A 124 -3.92 -2.29 -7.11
N LEU A 125 -2.72 -2.70 -6.71
CA LEU A 125 -2.14 -2.38 -5.40
C LEU A 125 -0.84 -1.61 -5.58
N LEU A 126 -0.75 -0.44 -4.96
CA LEU A 126 0.44 0.40 -4.93
C LEU A 126 1.26 0.06 -3.67
N THR A 127 2.42 -0.55 -3.90
CA THR A 127 3.33 -1.04 -2.84
C THR A 127 4.77 -0.87 -3.32
N THR A 128 5.73 -1.05 -2.41
CA THR A 128 7.14 -1.22 -2.77
C THR A 128 7.66 -2.64 -2.48
N ASP A 129 6.83 -3.53 -1.92
CA ASP A 129 7.13 -4.95 -1.80
C ASP A 129 6.53 -5.75 -2.97
N ARG A 130 7.33 -5.94 -4.01
CA ARG A 130 6.97 -6.76 -5.19
C ARG A 130 6.60 -8.20 -4.81
N LYS A 131 7.29 -8.79 -3.82
CA LYS A 131 7.15 -10.23 -3.50
C LYS A 131 5.92 -10.51 -2.65
N GLY A 132 5.48 -9.52 -1.87
CA GLY A 132 4.32 -9.62 -0.97
C GLY A 132 2.99 -9.89 -1.66
N PHE A 133 2.82 -9.57 -2.95
CA PHE A 133 1.51 -9.63 -3.62
C PHE A 133 1.48 -10.36 -4.96
N ALA A 134 2.63 -10.76 -5.51
CA ALA A 134 2.72 -11.37 -6.84
C ALA A 134 2.02 -12.73 -7.00
N LEU A 135 1.60 -13.38 -5.89
CA LEU A 135 0.95 -14.69 -5.91
C LEU A 135 -0.58 -14.64 -5.87
N PHE A 136 -1.17 -13.47 -5.61
CA PHE A 136 -2.63 -13.35 -5.52
C PHE A 136 -3.21 -13.07 -6.90
N ASP A 137 -3.92 -14.06 -7.44
CA ASP A 137 -4.61 -13.90 -8.71
C ASP A 137 -5.62 -12.74 -8.62
N GLY A 138 -5.59 -11.85 -9.62
CA GLY A 138 -6.45 -10.67 -9.67
C GLY A 138 -5.93 -9.45 -8.90
N ILE A 139 -4.69 -9.47 -8.40
CA ILE A 139 -3.97 -8.28 -7.92
C ILE A 139 -2.81 -7.95 -8.86
N THR A 140 -2.85 -6.77 -9.46
CA THR A 140 -1.74 -6.18 -10.20
C THR A 140 -0.97 -5.23 -9.29
N VAL A 141 0.34 -5.44 -9.20
CA VAL A 141 1.21 -4.62 -8.34
C VAL A 141 1.76 -3.44 -9.13
N LEU A 142 1.50 -2.22 -8.65
CA LEU A 142 2.10 -0.98 -9.14
C LEU A 142 3.36 -0.70 -8.32
N LEU A 143 4.51 -0.65 -8.99
CA LEU A 143 5.82 -0.60 -8.37
C LEU A 143 6.62 0.61 -8.84
N PRO A 144 7.66 1.02 -8.10
CA PRO A 144 8.62 1.98 -8.59
C PRO A 144 9.25 1.51 -9.92
N PRO A 145 9.57 2.44 -10.83
CA PRO A 145 10.33 2.10 -12.02
C PRO A 145 11.68 1.49 -11.60
N GLU A 146 12.12 0.46 -12.32
CA GLU A 146 13.45 -0.12 -12.09
C GLU A 146 14.51 0.95 -12.29
N ALA A 147 15.44 1.06 -11.35
CA ALA A 147 16.56 1.99 -11.45
C ALA A 147 17.44 1.57 -12.63
N GLY A 148 17.24 2.17 -13.82
CA GLY A 148 18.12 1.99 -14.98
C GLY A 148 17.49 1.59 -16.32
N GLY A 149 16.17 1.70 -16.51
CA GLY A 149 15.58 1.59 -17.84
C GLY A 149 15.73 2.88 -18.65
N THR A 150 16.92 3.15 -19.19
CA THR A 150 17.01 4.12 -20.30
C THR A 150 16.10 3.60 -21.41
N SER A 151 15.04 4.35 -21.67
CA SER A 151 14.27 4.24 -22.91
C SER A 151 15.24 4.43 -24.07
N ARG A 152 15.81 3.34 -24.58
CA ARG A 152 16.26 3.31 -25.95
C ARG A 152 15.00 3.30 -26.79
N SER A 153 14.55 4.52 -27.08
CA SER A 153 13.87 4.83 -28.34
C SER A 153 14.51 4.01 -29.45
N ARG A 154 13.76 3.05 -30.00
CA ARG A 154 14.00 2.58 -31.36
C ARG A 154 13.00 3.32 -32.23
N ALA A 155 13.58 4.17 -33.07
CA ALA A 155 12.98 4.70 -34.29
C ALA A 155 12.41 3.58 -35.16
#